data_AF-A0A9X7R8R2-F1
#
_entry.id   AF-A0A9X7R8R2-F1
#
_cell.length_a   1.000
_cell.length_b   1.000
_cell.length_c   1.000
_cell.angle_alpha   90.00
_cell.angle_beta   90.00
_cell.angle_gamma   90.00
#
_symmetry.space_group_name_H-M   'P 1'
#
loop_
_entity.id
_entity.type
_entity.pdbx_description
1 polymer ?
#
loop_
_entity_poly.entity_id
_entity_poly.type
_entity_poly.pdbx_seq_one_letter_code
_entity_poly.pdbx_strand_id
1 'polypeptide(L)'
;MKRKPTTKQTVRAELIRMVSELLTLARTTNYVHVCDSETDRARGAIVLALYADIIDNRTHAALCELAGNARYERQIELIYGAPPYTGSGRAEAWRDASKAAA
;
A
#
# COMPACT_ATOMS: atom_id res chain seq x y z
N MET A 1 -17.68 16.93 -25.41
CA MET A 1 -16.20 17.07 -25.32
C MET A 1 -15.73 16.65 -23.94
N LYS A 2 -14.82 15.69 -23.82
CA LYS A 2 -14.18 15.37 -22.51
C LYS A 2 -13.17 16.49 -22.18
N ARG A 3 -13.22 17.05 -20.97
CA ARG A 3 -12.25 18.06 -20.51
C ARG A 3 -10.89 17.39 -20.31
N LYS A 4 -9.80 18.07 -20.71
CA LYS A 4 -8.44 17.60 -20.45
C LYS A 4 -8.15 17.65 -18.95
N PRO A 5 -7.44 16.66 -18.39
CA PRO A 5 -7.08 16.67 -16.98
C PRO A 5 -6.14 17.85 -16.65
N THR A 6 -6.28 18.39 -15.44
CA THR A 6 -5.39 19.45 -14.94
C THR A 6 -4.07 18.85 -14.42
N THR A 7 -3.02 19.67 -14.31
CA THR A 7 -1.74 19.25 -13.73
C THR A 7 -1.92 18.63 -12.35
N LYS A 8 -2.77 19.24 -11.49
CA LYS A 8 -3.11 18.71 -10.16
C LYS A 8 -3.75 17.32 -10.23
N GLN A 9 -4.63 17.07 -11.20
CA GLN A 9 -5.23 15.76 -11.41
C GLN A 9 -4.21 14.71 -11.86
N THR A 10 -3.31 15.07 -12.78
CA THR A 10 -2.23 14.18 -13.24
C THR A 10 -1.27 13.84 -12.09
N VAL A 11 -0.81 14.83 -11.32
CA VAL A 11 0.09 14.61 -10.18
C VAL A 11 -0.58 13.75 -9.10
N ARG A 12 -1.87 13.94 -8.84
CA ARG A 12 -2.63 13.10 -7.91
C ARG A 12 -2.71 11.65 -8.38
N ALA A 13 -2.90 11.41 -9.67
CA ALA A 13 -2.91 10.06 -10.23
C ALA A 13 -1.54 9.38 -10.10
N GLU A 14 -0.45 10.10 -10.40
CA GLU A 14 0.91 9.57 -10.23
C GLU A 14 1.27 9.30 -8.77
N LEU A 15 0.83 10.15 -7.85
CA LEU A 15 0.97 9.91 -6.41
C LEU A 15 0.29 8.59 -6.00
N ILE A 16 -0.97 8.39 -6.42
CA ILE A 16 -1.72 7.18 -6.10
C ILE A 16 -1.02 5.95 -6.68
N ARG A 17 -0.56 6.01 -7.92
CA ARG A 17 0.16 4.91 -8.57
C ARG A 17 1.45 4.57 -7.81
N MET A 18 2.26 5.58 -7.51
CA MET A 18 3.52 5.42 -6.78
C MET A 18 3.29 4.83 -5.37
N VAL A 19 2.36 5.40 -4.60
CA VAL A 19 2.03 4.89 -3.26
C VAL A 19 1.54 3.44 -3.35
N SER A 20 0.71 3.11 -4.33
CA SER A 20 0.22 1.73 -4.51
C SER A 20 1.36 0.74 -4.81
N GLU A 21 2.32 1.12 -5.66
CA GLU A 21 3.49 0.29 -5.96
C GLU A 21 4.37 0.05 -4.74
N LEU A 22 4.68 1.12 -4.00
CA LEU A 22 5.49 1.07 -2.78
C LEU A 22 4.83 0.21 -1.70
N LEU A 23 3.53 0.40 -1.47
CA LEU A 23 2.81 -0.38 -0.45
C LEU A 23 2.61 -1.84 -0.88
N THR A 24 2.45 -2.11 -2.18
CA THR A 24 2.44 -3.49 -2.68
C THR A 24 3.77 -4.19 -2.42
N LEU A 25 4.89 -3.50 -2.69
CA LEU A 25 6.22 -4.03 -2.39
C LEU A 25 6.42 -4.25 -0.89
N ALA A 26 6.01 -3.29 -0.07
CA ALA A 26 6.07 -3.39 1.40
C ALA A 26 5.25 -4.57 1.94
N ARG A 27 4.10 -4.89 1.34
CA ARG A 27 3.25 -6.05 1.71
C ARG A 27 3.81 -7.39 1.25
N THR A 28 4.57 -7.43 0.17
CA THR A 28 4.94 -8.70 -0.50
C THR A 28 6.39 -9.12 -0.26
N THR A 29 7.25 -8.21 0.19
CA THR A 29 8.66 -8.50 0.47
C THR A 29 8.83 -9.49 1.62
N ASN A 30 9.91 -10.29 1.59
CA ASN A 30 10.30 -11.18 2.70
C ASN A 30 11.29 -10.52 3.68
N TYR A 31 11.62 -9.25 3.47
CA TYR A 31 12.66 -8.56 4.21
C TYR A 31 12.10 -7.38 4.99
N VAL A 32 12.25 -7.39 6.31
CA VAL A 32 11.76 -6.33 7.21
C VAL A 32 12.29 -4.95 6.80
N HIS A 33 13.57 -4.85 6.46
CA HIS A 33 14.17 -3.57 6.06
C HIS A 33 13.58 -3.01 4.75
N VAL A 34 13.16 -3.87 3.82
CA VAL A 34 12.47 -3.42 2.60
C VAL A 34 11.06 -2.93 2.94
N CYS A 35 10.36 -3.62 3.84
CA CYS A 35 9.05 -3.19 4.31
C CYS A 35 9.10 -1.78 4.92
N ASP A 36 10.09 -1.54 5.76
CA ASP A 36 10.32 -0.24 6.40
C ASP A 36 10.68 0.84 5.38
N SER A 37 11.68 0.58 4.52
CA SER A 37 12.12 1.52 3.48
C SER A 37 10.99 1.96 2.56
N GLU A 38 10.22 1.02 2.00
CA GLU A 38 9.18 1.37 1.02
C GLU A 38 7.99 2.07 1.68
N THR A 39 7.67 1.73 2.93
CA THR A 39 6.67 2.45 3.71
C THR A 39 7.12 3.90 3.98
N ASP A 40 8.38 4.10 4.37
CA ASP A 40 8.91 5.44 4.64
C ASP A 40 8.95 6.30 3.36
N ARG A 41 9.32 5.71 2.22
CA ARG A 41 9.25 6.38 0.91
C ARG A 41 7.82 6.76 0.55
N ALA A 42 6.84 5.89 0.80
CA ALA A 42 5.43 6.20 0.56
C ALA A 42 4.96 7.36 1.46
N ARG A 43 5.31 7.33 2.75
CA ARG A 43 5.00 8.41 3.69
C ARG A 43 5.63 9.74 3.28
N GLY A 44 6.89 9.72 2.84
CA GLY A 44 7.56 10.90 2.31
C GLY A 44 6.82 11.51 1.11
N ALA A 45 6.40 10.68 0.14
CA ALA A 45 5.61 11.14 -1.01
C ALA A 45 4.24 11.71 -0.60
N ILE A 46 3.56 11.07 0.35
CA ILE A 46 2.25 11.52 0.88
C ILE A 46 2.38 12.90 1.55
N VAL A 47 3.41 13.10 2.38
CA VAL A 47 3.67 14.38 3.07
C VAL A 47 4.00 15.48 2.06
N LEU A 48 4.87 15.20 1.08
CA LEU A 48 5.18 16.16 0.01
C LEU A 48 3.93 16.56 -0.79
N ALA A 49 3.05 15.59 -1.07
CA ALA A 49 1.80 15.87 -1.77
C ALA A 49 0.84 16.76 -0.96
N LEU A 50 0.79 16.62 0.37
CA LEU A 50 0.03 17.52 1.23
C LEU A 50 0.60 18.95 1.17
N TYR A 51 1.92 19.11 1.33
CA TYR A 51 2.57 20.42 1.28
C TYR A 51 2.48 21.10 -0.10
N ALA A 52 2.40 20.31 -1.16
CA ALA A 52 2.20 20.80 -2.53
C ALA A 52 0.72 21.07 -2.88
N ASP A 53 -0.19 21.04 -1.90
CA ASP A 53 -1.64 21.17 -2.09
C ASP A 53 -2.23 20.16 -3.11
N ILE A 54 -1.61 19.00 -3.32
CA ILE A 54 -2.14 17.97 -4.24
C ILE A 54 -3.28 17.18 -3.59
N ILE A 55 -3.17 16.95 -2.27
CA ILE A 55 -4.14 16.21 -1.46
C ILE A 55 -4.53 17.04 -0.23
N ASP A 56 -5.71 16.78 0.33
CA ASP A 56 -6.17 17.40 1.57
C ASP A 56 -5.74 16.62 2.81
N ASN A 57 -5.95 17.21 4.00
CA ASN A 57 -5.61 16.59 5.28
C ASN A 57 -6.32 15.24 5.51
N ARG A 58 -7.55 15.09 5.02
CA ARG A 58 -8.31 13.84 5.15
C ARG A 58 -7.68 12.72 4.32
N THR A 59 -7.33 13.02 3.07
CA THR A 59 -6.64 12.10 2.16
C THR A 59 -5.25 11.77 2.71
N HIS A 60 -4.52 12.75 3.23
CA HIS A 60 -3.24 12.54 3.89
C HIS A 60 -3.35 11.55 5.06
N ALA A 61 -4.32 11.75 5.96
CA ALA A 61 -4.53 10.84 7.10
C ALA A 61 -4.82 9.40 6.64
N ALA A 62 -5.72 9.23 5.68
CA ALA A 62 -6.08 7.92 5.13
C ALA A 62 -4.90 7.22 4.46
N LEU A 63 -4.08 7.94 3.68
CA LEU A 63 -2.90 7.36 3.02
C LEU A 63 -1.81 6.99 4.04
N CYS A 64 -1.61 7.80 5.07
CA CYS A 64 -0.68 7.49 6.16
C CYS A 64 -1.11 6.27 6.97
N GLU A 65 -2.41 6.09 7.21
CA GLU A 65 -2.97 4.91 7.85
C GLU A 65 -2.77 3.65 6.99
N LEU A 66 -3.06 3.74 5.68
CA LEU A 66 -2.79 2.64 4.74
C LEU A 66 -1.31 2.22 4.73
N ALA A 67 -0.39 3.19 4.72
CA ALA A 67 1.04 2.92 4.78
C ALA A 67 1.43 2.25 6.11
N GLY A 68 0.89 2.73 7.23
CA GLY A 68 1.09 2.12 8.55
C GLY A 68 0.60 0.68 8.63
N ASN A 69 -0.62 0.42 8.15
CA ASN A 69 -1.22 -0.91 8.12
C ASN A 69 -0.40 -1.86 7.25
N ALA A 70 0.08 -1.40 6.09
CA ALA A 70 0.86 -2.25 5.21
C ALA A 70 2.15 -2.75 5.86
N ARG A 71 2.85 -1.87 6.59
CA ARG A 71 4.02 -2.22 7.38
C ARG A 71 3.68 -3.17 8.52
N TYR A 72 2.68 -2.81 9.33
CA TYR A 72 2.30 -3.55 10.52
C TYR A 72 1.88 -4.99 10.21
N GLU A 73 0.98 -5.17 9.24
CA GLU A 73 0.54 -6.49 8.80
C GLU A 73 1.71 -7.32 8.30
N ARG A 74 2.61 -6.73 7.50
CA ARG A 74 3.72 -7.52 6.94
C ARG A 74 4.72 -7.94 7.99
N GLN A 75 5.04 -7.06 8.93
CA GLN A 75 5.94 -7.41 10.02
C GLN A 75 5.39 -8.54 10.89
N ILE A 76 4.09 -8.52 11.21
CA ILE A 76 3.42 -9.62 11.92
C ILE A 76 3.57 -10.92 11.14
N GLU A 77 3.26 -10.92 9.85
CA GLU A 77 3.36 -12.12 9.03
C GLU A 77 4.78 -12.68 8.99
N LEU A 78 5.79 -11.82 8.88
CA LEU A 78 7.18 -12.23 8.92
C LEU A 78 7.57 -12.84 10.27
N ILE A 79 7.12 -12.26 11.37
CA ILE A 79 7.36 -12.78 12.73
C ILE A 79 6.78 -14.18 12.90
N TYR A 80 5.58 -14.43 12.37
CA TYR A 80 4.90 -15.72 12.49
C TYR A 80 5.16 -16.67 11.31
N GLY A 81 6.05 -16.32 10.38
CA GLY A 81 6.32 -17.14 9.18
C GLY A 81 5.10 -17.32 8.27
N ALA A 82 4.13 -16.41 8.33
CA ALA A 82 2.92 -16.44 7.53
C ALA A 82 3.14 -15.81 6.14
N PRO A 83 2.42 -16.30 5.10
CA PRO A 83 2.39 -15.64 3.81
C PRO A 83 1.69 -14.26 3.92
N PRO A 84 1.95 -13.32 2.99
CA PRO A 84 1.21 -12.06 2.93
C PRO A 84 -0.30 -12.26 2.90
N TYR A 85 -1.00 -11.66 3.85
CA TYR A 85 -2.45 -11.58 3.85
C TYR A 85 -2.90 -10.78 2.64
N THR A 86 -3.66 -11.46 1.79
CA THR A 86 -4.10 -10.97 0.48
C THR A 86 -5.62 -10.70 0.48
N GLY A 87 -6.19 -10.51 1.67
CA GLY A 87 -7.62 -10.36 1.90
C GLY A 87 -8.32 -11.71 2.13
N SER A 88 -9.57 -11.63 2.61
CA SER A 88 -10.40 -12.81 2.93
C SER A 88 -10.64 -13.69 1.71
N GLY A 89 -10.92 -13.11 0.55
CA GLY A 89 -11.23 -13.87 -0.66
C GLY A 89 -10.08 -14.74 -1.19
N ARG A 90 -8.82 -14.31 -1.02
CA ARG A 90 -7.65 -15.10 -1.44
C ARG A 90 -7.23 -16.12 -0.37
N ALA A 91 -7.44 -15.80 0.91
CA ALA A 91 -7.27 -16.74 2.02
C ALA A 91 -8.30 -17.88 1.98
N GLU A 92 -9.55 -17.59 1.59
CA GLU A 92 -10.59 -18.61 1.33
C GLU A 92 -10.20 -19.52 0.16
N ALA A 93 -9.76 -18.94 -0.97
CA ALA A 93 -9.28 -19.71 -2.12
C ALA A 93 -8.11 -20.63 -1.77
N TRP A 94 -7.17 -20.18 -0.92
CA TRP A 94 -6.07 -21.02 -0.43
C TRP A 94 -6.55 -22.12 0.51
N ARG A 95 -7.42 -21.82 1.48
CA ARG A 95 -8.00 -22.82 2.37
C ARG A 95 -8.72 -23.92 1.59
N ASP A 96 -9.48 -23.53 0.58
CA ASP A 96 -10.28 -24.47 -0.22
C ASP A 96 -9.37 -25.28 -1.16
N ALA A 97 -8.31 -24.68 -1.72
CA ALA A 97 -7.27 -25.40 -2.47
C ALA A 97 -6.49 -26.40 -1.59
N SER A 98 -6.12 -26.02 -0.35
CA SER A 98 -5.45 -26.92 0.59
C SER A 98 -6.33 -28.08 1.05
N LYS A 99 -7.65 -27.88 1.15
CA LYS A 99 -8.61 -28.96 1.41
C LYS A 99 -8.80 -29.91 0.24
N ALA A 100 -8.71 -29.41 -1.00
CA ALA A 100 -8.81 -30.23 -2.20
C ALA A 100 -7.55 -31.06 -2.48
N ALA A 101 -6.40 -30.63 -1.93
CA ALA A 101 -5.11 -31.32 -2.05
C ALA A 101 -4.83 -32.31 -0.91
N ALA A 102 -5.71 -32.42 0.09
CA ALA A 102 -5.63 -33.35 1.22
C ALA A 102 -6.62 -34.52 1.03
#